data_AF-A0A378FNP6-F1
#
_entry.id   AF-A0A378FNP6-F1
#
_cell.length_a   1.000
_cell.length_b   1.000
_cell.length_c   1.000
_cell.angle_alpha   90.00
_cell.angle_beta   90.00
_cell.angle_gamma   90.00
#
_symmetry.space_group_name_H-M   'P 1'
#
loop_
_entity.id
_entity.type
_entity.pdbx_description
1 polymer ?
#
loop_
_entity_poly.entity_id
_entity_poly.type
_entity_poly.pdbx_seq_one_letter_code
_entity_poly.pdbx_strand_id
1 'polypeptide(L)' 'MLDTNMKTQLKAYLEKLTKPVELIATLDDSAKSAEIKELLAEIAELSDKVTFKERQHARGT' A
#
# COMPACT_ATOMS: atom_id res chain seq x y z
N MET A 1 -1.14 -1.33 -12.04
CA MET A 1 -1.09 -2.49 -11.13
C MET A 1 0.20 -3.24 -11.39
N LEU A 2 0.91 -3.68 -10.34
CA LEU A 2 2.26 -4.27 -10.47
C LEU A 2 2.21 -5.53 -11.35
N ASP A 3 3.13 -5.64 -12.32
CA ASP A 3 3.23 -6.87 -13.10
C ASP A 3 3.79 -8.04 -12.26
N THR A 4 3.63 -9.26 -12.77
CA THR A 4 4.01 -10.49 -12.05
C THR A 4 5.49 -10.53 -11.65
N ASN A 5 6.40 -10.00 -12.48
CA ASN A 5 7.82 -9.98 -12.17
C ASN A 5 8.09 -9.00 -11.02
N MET A 6 7.56 -7.79 -11.10
CA MET A 6 7.67 -6.80 -10.02
C MET A 6 7.07 -7.31 -8.71
N LYS A 7 5.90 -7.97 -8.73
CA LYS A 7 5.29 -8.57 -7.53
C LYS A 7 6.20 -9.63 -6.89
N THR A 8 6.78 -10.51 -7.71
CA THR A 8 7.68 -11.58 -7.24
C THR A 8 8.94 -10.99 -6.59
N GLN A 9 9.56 -10.01 -7.25
CA GLN A 9 10.75 -9.34 -6.71
C GLN A 9 10.43 -8.57 -5.43
N LEU A 10 9.34 -7.81 -5.41
CA LEU A 10 8.93 -7.03 -4.25
C LEU A 10 8.65 -7.94 -3.05
N LYS A 11 7.92 -9.05 -3.24
CA LYS A 11 7.68 -10.04 -2.19
C LYS A 11 8.98 -10.55 -1.57
N ALA A 12 9.97 -10.92 -2.38
CA ALA A 12 11.27 -11.38 -1.90
C ALA A 12 12.03 -10.31 -1.07
N TYR A 13 11.82 -9.03 -1.36
CA TYR A 13 12.34 -7.95 -0.52
C TYR A 13 11.55 -7.79 0.79
N LEU A 14 10.23 -7.88 0.74
CA LEU A 14 9.36 -7.73 1.91
C LEU A 14 9.53 -8.87 2.93
N GLU A 15 9.90 -10.08 2.49
CA GLU A 15 10.26 -11.19 3.39
C GLU A 15 11.44 -10.86 4.30
N LYS A 16 12.30 -9.90 3.92
CA LYS A 16 13.44 -9.45 4.73
C LYS A 16 13.04 -8.42 5.80
N LEU A 17 11.78 -7.97 5.85
CA LEU A 17 11.31 -7.06 6.87
C LEU A 17 11.38 -7.72 8.26
N THR A 18 12.07 -7.06 9.19
CA THR A 18 12.14 -7.50 10.58
C THR A 18 11.14 -6.82 11.49
N LYS A 19 10.52 -5.73 11.01
CA LYS A 19 9.57 -4.88 11.75
C LYS A 19 8.30 -4.68 10.93
N PRO A 20 7.15 -4.42 11.59
CA PRO A 20 5.93 -4.04 10.90
C PRO A 20 6.11 -2.68 10.19
N VAL A 21 5.50 -2.53 9.02
CA VAL A 21 5.49 -1.32 8.19
C VAL A 21 4.03 -0.93 7.94
N GLU A 22 3.73 0.36 8.10
CA GLU A 22 2.41 0.92 7.80
C GLU A 22 2.51 1.89 6.61
N LEU A 23 1.74 1.62 5.56
CA LEU A 23 1.53 2.51 4.42
C LEU A 23 0.31 3.37 4.76
N ILE A 24 0.51 4.65 5.06
CA ILE A 24 -0.56 5.59 5.39
C ILE A 24 -0.73 6.57 4.24
N ALA A 25 -1.84 6.47 3.51
CA ALA A 25 -2.16 7.39 2.42
C ALA A 25 -3.27 8.37 2.81
N THR A 26 -3.19 9.60 2.31
CA THR A 26 -4.31 10.54 2.28
C THR A 26 -4.66 10.73 0.82
N LEU A 27 -5.87 10.32 0.44
CA LEU A 27 -6.30 10.24 -0.95
C LEU A 27 -7.53 11.13 -1.14
N ASP A 28 -7.66 11.67 -2.34
CA ASP A 28 -8.86 12.38 -2.79
C ASP A 28 -9.73 11.47 -3.68
N ASP A 29 -10.84 11.99 -4.21
CA ASP A 29 -11.76 11.23 -5.07
C ASP A 29 -11.29 11.15 -6.54
N SER A 30 -10.04 11.53 -6.84
CA SER A 30 -9.54 11.49 -8.22
C SER A 30 -9.25 10.07 -8.69
N ALA A 31 -9.30 9.87 -10.01
CA ALA A 31 -8.88 8.61 -10.62
C ALA A 31 -7.43 8.22 -10.26
N LYS A 32 -6.56 9.21 -10.06
CA LYS A 32 -5.17 8.94 -9.67
C LYS A 32 -5.05 8.42 -8.24
N SER A 33 -5.87 8.94 -7.34
CA SER A 33 -5.96 8.43 -5.98
C SER A 33 -6.49 6.99 -5.95
N ALA A 34 -7.43 6.64 -6.82
CA ALA A 34 -7.88 5.26 -6.98
C ALA A 34 -6.74 4.33 -7.43
N GLU A 35 -5.92 4.73 -8.40
CA GLU A 35 -4.74 3.94 -8.83
C GLU A 35 -3.72 3.75 -7.69
N ILE A 36 -3.47 4.78 -6.88
CA ILE A 36 -2.55 4.68 -5.74
C ILE A 36 -3.13 3.77 -4.66
N LYS A 37 -4.44 3.88 -4.38
CA LYS A 37 -5.12 2.98 -3.43
C LYS A 37 -4.96 1.52 -3.82
N GLU A 38 -5.19 1.22 -5.09
CA GLU A 38 -5.07 -0.12 -5.65
C GLU A 38 -3.61 -0.61 -5.51
N LEU A 39 -2.63 0.22 -5.88
CA LEU A 39 -1.21 -0.13 -5.74
C LEU A 39 -0.80 -0.42 -4.29
N LEU A 40 -1.23 0.40 -3.34
CA LEU A 40 -0.88 0.22 -1.93
C LEU A 40 -1.56 -1.03 -1.33
N ALA A 41 -2.79 -1.34 -1.77
CA ALA A 41 -3.46 -2.57 -1.41
C ALA A 41 -2.71 -3.79 -1.94
N GLU A 42 -2.30 -3.78 -3.21
CA GLU A 42 -1.48 -4.85 -3.79
C GLU A 42 -0.18 -5.07 -3.03
N ILE A 43 0.51 -4.00 -2.60
CA ILE A 43 1.76 -4.12 -1.83
C ILE A 43 1.50 -4.74 -0.45
N ALA A 44 0.41 -4.35 0.22
CA ALA A 44 0.06 -4.89 1.53
C ALA A 44 -0.26 -6.40 1.47
N GLU A 45 -0.84 -6.88 0.38
CA GLU A 45 -1.10 -8.32 0.18
C GLU A 45 0.17 -9.16 -0.02
N LEU A 46 1.31 -8.55 -0.33
CA LEU A 46 2.57 -9.26 -0.55
C LEU A 46 3.28 -9.65 0.75
N SER A 47 2.88 -9.13 1.92
CA SER A 47 3.52 -9.42 3.19
C SER A 47 2.64 -9.13 4.41
N ASP A 48 2.55 -10.09 5.34
CA ASP A 48 1.86 -9.90 6.63
C ASP A 48 2.47 -8.80 7.52
N LYS A 49 3.69 -8.35 7.21
CA LYS A 49 4.35 -7.24 7.93
C LYS A 49 4.00 -5.87 7.37
N VAL A 50 3.30 -5.80 6.25
CA VAL A 50 2.91 -4.54 5.61
C VAL A 50 1.41 -4.36 5.77
N THR A 51 1.00 -3.23 6.31
CA THR A 51 -0.41 -2.86 6.42
C THR A 51 -0.67 -1.57 5.66
N PHE A 52 -1.80 -1.47 4.97
CA PHE A 52 -2.24 -0.25 4.32
C PHE A 52 -3.42 0.37 5.08
N LYS A 53 -3.33 1.66 5.37
CA LYS A 53 -4.39 2.46 6.00
C LYS A 53 -4.62 3.73 5.21
N GLU A 54 -5.88 4.04 4.97
CA GLU A 54 -6.30 5.32 4.43
C GLU A 54 -6.61 6.27 5.60
N ARG A 55 -5.85 7.36 5.71
CA ARG A 55 -6.13 8.42 6.67
C ARG A 55 -7.23 9.29 6.09
N GLN A 56 -8.42 9.16 6.66
CA GLN A 56 -9.48 10.14 6.41
C GLN A 56 -9.01 11.49 6.92
N HIS A 57 -9.07 12.50 6.06
CA HIS A 57 -8.93 13.88 6.49
C HIS A 57 -10.07 14.12 7.48
N ALA A 58 -9.78 14.23 8.78
CA ALA A 58 -10.75 14.71 9.74
C ALA A 58 -11.12 16.12 9.28
N ARG A 59 -12.24 16.23 8.57
CA ARG A 59 -12.82 17.52 8.20
C ARG A 59 -13.10 18.20 9.54
N GLY A 60 -12.23 19.15 9.89
CA GLY A 60 -12.34 19.90 11.13
C GLY A 60 -13.75 20.42 11.26
N THR A 61 -14.38 20.07 12.38
CA THR A 61 -15.54 20.77 12.93
C THR A 61 -15.24 22.24 13.09
#